data_AF-A0A969L8F9-F1
#
_entry.id   AF-A0A969L8F9-F1
#
_cell.length_a   1.000
_cell.length_b   1.000
_cell.length_c   1.000
_cell.angle_alpha   90.00
_cell.angle_beta   90.00
_cell.angle_gamma   90.00
#
_symmetry.space_group_name_H-M   'P 1'
#
loop_
_entity.id
_entity.type
_entity.pdbx_description
1 polymer ?
#
loop_
_entity_poly.entity_id
_entity_poly.type
_entity_poly.pdbx_seq_one_letter_code
_entity_poly.pdbx_strand_id
1 'polypeptide(L)'
;MDDQSNTWIVVDGQLHCLRPSEMPPMLPLKALVVSLQNRAGEYMPVEKIRLPYTHEEMGLRFQLAFPNFLNEQATQYQYRLEGLNKEWSAWSGQSQAVFTYLPSGYYRLRIRAKDALGQVSPETVLSLRIVPPFWQTWWFYTFQTLVLGGLVFASYFFNKTRQDTQLSHVLTFVSIITIFEFLILLVEPYTDQLSGGVPFFKLGMNILLAMSLNPAEKYVKVWMHKRREVQPKQVPHS
;
A
#
# COMPACT_ATOMS: atom_id res chain seq x y z
N MET A 1 48.64 36.65 -3.12
CA MET A 1 48.41 35.58 -2.12
C MET A 1 49.48 35.75 -1.08
N ASP A 2 49.11 35.99 0.18
CA ASP A 2 50.09 36.14 1.27
C ASP A 2 50.44 34.80 1.89
N ASP A 3 51.37 34.80 2.85
CA ASP A 3 51.86 33.63 3.59
C ASP A 3 50.76 32.95 4.44
N GLN A 4 49.58 33.60 4.58
CA GLN A 4 48.41 33.11 5.29
C GLN A 4 47.30 32.64 4.34
N SER A 5 47.60 32.48 3.04
CA SER A 5 46.63 32.11 1.99
C SER A 5 45.47 33.09 1.81
N ASN A 6 45.62 34.35 2.23
CA ASN A 6 44.62 35.38 1.99
C ASN A 6 44.61 35.76 0.50
N THR A 7 43.41 35.93 -0.05
CA THR A 7 43.22 36.39 -1.41
C THR A 7 42.73 37.82 -1.40
N TRP A 8 43.48 38.72 -2.04
CA TRP A 8 43.14 40.13 -2.14
C TRP A 8 42.51 40.38 -3.50
N ILE A 9 41.32 40.97 -3.51
CA ILE A 9 40.61 41.35 -4.74
C ILE A 9 40.36 42.86 -4.75
N VAL A 10 40.40 43.45 -5.93
CA VAL A 10 40.07 44.87 -6.12
C VAL A 10 38.72 44.96 -6.81
N VAL A 11 37.76 45.60 -6.16
CA VAL A 11 36.41 45.85 -6.69
C VAL A 11 36.11 47.33 -6.49
N ASP A 12 35.67 48.02 -7.54
CA ASP A 12 35.39 49.47 -7.54
C ASP A 12 36.54 50.35 -7.02
N GLY A 13 37.78 49.94 -7.28
CA GLY A 13 38.98 50.66 -6.83
C GLY A 13 39.29 50.52 -5.34
N GLN A 14 38.53 49.70 -4.61
CA GLN A 14 38.78 49.37 -3.20
C GLN A 14 39.40 47.98 -3.06
N LEU A 15 40.32 47.85 -2.11
CA LEU A 15 41.00 46.61 -1.81
C LEU A 15 40.20 45.82 -0.77
N HIS A 16 39.75 44.62 -1.13
CA HIS A 16 39.05 43.71 -0.23
C HIS A 16 39.91 42.46 0.04
N CYS A 17 40.03 42.08 1.31
CA CYS A 17 40.71 40.86 1.74
C CYS A 17 39.70 39.74 1.94
N LEU A 18 39.82 38.66 1.18
CA LEU A 18 39.08 37.43 1.40
C LEU A 18 39.93 36.51 2.29
N ARG A 19 39.45 36.27 3.51
CA ARG A 19 40.07 35.34 4.47
C ARG A 19 39.34 34.00 4.43
N PRO A 20 39.99 32.90 3.99
CA PRO A 20 39.37 31.58 3.98
C PRO A 20 38.84 31.13 5.35
N SER A 21 39.48 31.59 6.44
CA SER A 21 39.09 31.29 7.83
C SER A 21 37.80 31.98 8.30
N GLU A 22 37.41 33.09 7.66
CA GLU A 22 36.17 33.83 7.98
C GLU A 22 35.00 33.42 7.07
N MET A 23 35.27 32.59 6.05
CA MET A 23 34.20 32.07 5.21
C MET A 23 33.34 31.09 6.03
N PRO A 24 32.01 31.29 6.09
CA PRO A 24 31.14 30.30 6.73
C PRO A 24 31.31 28.95 6.04
N PRO A 25 31.29 27.83 6.79
CA PRO A 25 31.35 26.51 6.18
C PRO A 25 30.19 26.37 5.20
N MET A 26 30.49 25.97 3.96
CA MET A 26 29.46 25.73 2.96
C MET A 26 28.54 24.63 3.47
N LEU A 27 27.27 24.96 3.73
CA LEU A 27 26.28 23.96 4.08
C LEU A 27 26.06 23.04 2.88
N PRO A 28 26.12 21.71 3.05
CA PRO A 28 25.94 20.81 1.95
C PRO A 28 24.51 20.94 1.42
N LEU A 29 24.39 21.26 0.14
CA LEU A 29 23.12 21.32 -0.56
C LEU A 29 22.44 19.96 -0.52
N LYS A 30 21.13 19.94 -0.30
CA LYS A 30 20.33 18.71 -0.28
C LYS A 30 19.36 18.67 -1.45
N ALA A 31 19.05 17.47 -1.92
CA ALA A 31 17.96 17.26 -2.84
C ALA A 31 16.62 17.55 -2.15
N LEU A 32 15.64 18.09 -2.87
CA LEU A 32 14.33 18.48 -2.34
C LEU A 32 13.23 17.80 -3.13
N VAL A 33 12.11 17.53 -2.47
CA VAL A 33 10.85 17.19 -3.12
C VAL A 33 10.08 18.48 -3.31
N VAL A 34 9.89 18.89 -4.56
CA VAL A 34 9.22 20.15 -4.92
C VAL A 34 7.72 19.98 -4.93
N SER A 35 7.25 18.85 -5.47
CA SER A 35 5.83 18.56 -5.57
C SER A 35 5.56 17.07 -5.53
N LEU A 36 4.36 16.73 -5.08
CA LEU A 36 3.78 15.40 -5.12
C LEU A 36 2.54 15.45 -5.99
N GLN A 37 2.39 14.50 -6.90
CA GLN A 37 1.20 14.33 -7.72
C GLN A 37 0.63 12.91 -7.56
N ASN A 38 -0.70 12.79 -7.59
CA ASN A 38 -1.38 11.50 -7.71
C ASN A 38 -1.38 11.00 -9.16
N ARG A 39 -2.02 9.85 -9.40
CA ARG A 39 -2.13 9.27 -10.75
C ARG A 39 -2.94 10.14 -11.72
N ALA A 40 -3.88 10.93 -11.21
CA ALA A 40 -4.68 11.88 -11.99
C ALA A 40 -3.90 13.17 -12.35
N GLY A 41 -2.70 13.37 -11.78
CA GLY A 41 -1.88 14.57 -11.98
C GLY A 41 -2.19 15.73 -11.04
N GLU A 42 -3.03 15.51 -10.03
CA GLU A 42 -3.37 16.51 -9.03
C GLU A 42 -2.26 16.67 -7.99
N TYR A 43 -1.97 17.92 -7.64
CA TYR A 43 -0.94 18.25 -6.66
C TYR A 43 -1.39 17.98 -5.22
N MET A 44 -0.50 17.38 -4.44
CA MET A 44 -0.72 17.04 -3.04
C MET A 44 0.31 17.74 -2.13
N PRO A 45 -0.08 18.09 -0.89
CA PRO A 45 0.83 18.70 0.08
C PRO A 45 1.90 17.71 0.56
N VAL A 46 3.15 18.18 0.67
CA VAL A 46 4.33 17.35 0.96
C VAL A 46 4.61 17.21 2.47
N GLU A 47 4.02 18.04 3.33
CA GLU A 47 4.42 18.15 4.75
C GLU A 47 4.01 16.95 5.63
N LYS A 48 2.85 16.33 5.39
CA LYS A 48 2.40 15.10 6.07
C LYS A 48 1.44 14.30 5.18
N ILE A 49 2.01 13.41 4.39
CA ILE A 49 1.28 12.59 3.43
C ILE A 49 0.60 11.44 4.18
N ARG A 50 -0.62 11.69 4.68
CA ARG A 50 -1.56 10.66 5.12
C ARG A 50 -2.64 10.52 4.06
N LEU A 51 -2.45 9.58 3.15
CA LEU A 51 -3.33 9.38 2.00
C LEU A 51 -4.31 8.25 2.29
N PRO A 52 -5.63 8.44 2.04
CA PRO A 52 -6.57 7.33 2.05
C PRO A 52 -6.22 6.31 0.95
N TYR A 53 -6.57 5.04 1.18
CA TYR A 53 -6.43 4.00 0.17
C TYR A 53 -7.54 4.13 -0.88
N THR A 54 -7.35 5.02 -1.85
CA THR A 54 -8.23 5.19 -3.02
C THR A 54 -7.48 4.75 -4.29
N HIS A 55 -8.16 4.13 -5.25
CA HIS A 55 -7.54 3.65 -6.51
C HIS A 55 -6.76 4.72 -7.29
N GLU A 56 -7.13 5.98 -7.16
CA GLU A 56 -6.46 7.13 -7.81
C GLU A 56 -5.18 7.58 -7.10
N GLU A 57 -5.03 7.20 -5.82
CA GLU A 57 -3.91 7.58 -4.94
C GLU A 57 -2.85 6.48 -4.83
N MET A 58 -3.08 5.32 -5.44
CA MET A 58 -2.14 4.20 -5.44
C MET A 58 -0.87 4.47 -6.25
N GLY A 59 -0.90 5.46 -7.15
CA GLY A 59 0.26 5.90 -7.92
C GLY A 59 0.71 7.30 -7.52
N LEU A 60 1.99 7.45 -7.20
CA LEU A 60 2.58 8.73 -6.77
C LEU A 60 3.75 9.12 -7.66
N ARG A 61 3.78 10.40 -8.04
CA ARG A 61 4.90 11.03 -8.74
C ARG A 61 5.48 12.13 -7.87
N PHE A 62 6.77 12.03 -7.59
CA PHE A 62 7.54 13.02 -6.84
C PHE A 62 8.43 13.80 -7.80
N GLN A 63 8.27 15.13 -7.83
CA GLN A 63 9.19 16.01 -8.52
C GLN A 63 10.37 16.34 -7.60
N LEU A 64 11.58 16.12 -8.10
CA LEU A 64 12.83 16.33 -7.39
C LEU A 64 13.52 17.60 -7.89
N ALA A 65 14.23 18.28 -7.02
CA ALA A 65 15.14 19.36 -7.39
C ALA A 65 16.41 19.30 -6.56
N PHE A 66 17.49 19.81 -7.13
CA PHE A 66 18.75 20.02 -6.42
C PHE A 66 19.20 21.45 -6.71
N PRO A 67 19.34 22.31 -5.69
CA PRO A 67 19.62 23.74 -5.87
C PRO A 67 21.11 23.97 -6.21
N ASN A 68 21.57 23.42 -7.33
CA ASN A 68 22.91 23.63 -7.86
C ASN A 68 22.84 24.31 -9.24
N PHE A 69 23.00 25.63 -9.23
CA PHE A 69 22.89 26.49 -10.41
C PHE A 69 24.09 26.40 -11.38
N LEU A 70 25.16 25.70 -11.00
CA LEU A 70 26.36 25.60 -11.84
C LEU A 70 26.13 24.72 -13.07
N ASN A 71 25.36 23.64 -12.93
CA ASN A 71 25.06 22.74 -14.04
C ASN A 71 23.86 21.82 -13.76
N GLU A 72 22.64 22.37 -13.87
CA GLU A 72 21.40 21.63 -13.58
C GLU A 72 21.23 20.39 -14.46
N GLN A 73 21.61 20.46 -15.74
CA GLN A 73 21.46 19.36 -16.72
C GLN A 73 22.38 18.17 -16.45
N ALA A 74 23.50 18.38 -15.74
CA ALA A 74 24.43 17.33 -15.36
C ALA A 74 24.06 16.68 -14.02
N THR A 75 23.03 17.17 -13.33
CA THR A 75 22.61 16.63 -12.03
C THR A 75 21.94 15.27 -12.22
N GLN A 76 22.39 14.29 -11.43
CA GLN A 76 21.77 12.97 -11.37
C GLN A 76 21.09 12.76 -10.02
N TYR A 77 19.95 12.09 -10.03
CA TYR A 77 19.17 11.75 -8.86
C TYR A 77 19.22 10.24 -8.61
N GLN A 78 19.13 9.89 -7.33
CA GLN A 78 18.91 8.53 -6.90
C GLN A 78 17.89 8.55 -5.78
N TYR A 79 16.98 7.59 -5.80
CA TYR A 79 15.93 7.48 -4.81
C TYR A 79 15.74 6.05 -4.34
N ARG A 80 15.22 5.91 -3.12
CA ARG A 80 14.83 4.64 -2.54
C ARG A 80 13.56 4.83 -1.74
N LEU A 81 12.60 3.95 -1.92
CA LEU A 81 11.38 3.92 -1.12
C LEU A 81 11.47 2.77 -0.11
N GLU A 82 11.86 3.08 1.12
CA GLU A 82 11.82 2.08 2.18
C GLU A 82 10.38 1.68 2.48
N GLY A 83 10.14 0.38 2.59
CA GLY A 83 8.79 -0.20 2.69
C GLY A 83 8.34 -0.87 1.39
N LEU A 84 8.90 -0.49 0.24
CA LEU A 84 8.67 -1.15 -1.05
C LEU A 84 9.96 -1.77 -1.62
N ASN A 85 11.03 -0.96 -1.71
CA ASN A 85 12.30 -1.36 -2.32
C ASN A 85 13.44 -1.42 -1.30
N LYS A 86 14.25 -2.48 -1.37
CA LYS A 86 15.45 -2.65 -0.52
C LYS A 86 16.69 -1.94 -1.06
N GLU A 87 16.73 -1.66 -2.37
CA GLU A 87 17.90 -1.07 -3.02
C GLU A 87 17.58 0.34 -3.54
N TRP A 88 18.64 1.12 -3.75
CA TRP A 88 18.55 2.41 -4.42
C TRP A 88 18.30 2.22 -5.91
N SER A 89 17.58 3.16 -6.53
CA SER A 89 17.47 3.22 -8.00
C SER A 89 18.85 3.36 -8.65
N ALA A 90 18.96 3.16 -9.96
CA ALA A 90 20.13 3.65 -10.69
C ALA A 90 20.20 5.19 -10.61
N TRP A 91 21.40 5.74 -10.81
CA TRP A 91 21.55 7.18 -11.02
C TRP A 91 20.91 7.58 -12.34
N SER A 92 20.08 8.62 -12.32
CA SER A 92 19.36 9.09 -13.51
C SER A 92 19.32 10.61 -13.55
N GLY A 93 19.42 11.20 -14.74
CA GLY A 93 19.16 12.64 -14.94
C GLY A 93 17.68 13.03 -14.82
N GLN A 94 16.79 12.06 -14.63
CA GLN A 94 15.37 12.32 -14.42
C GLN A 94 15.12 12.91 -13.03
N SER A 95 14.60 14.13 -12.99
CA SER A 95 14.19 14.82 -11.77
C SER A 95 12.83 14.36 -11.26
N GLN A 96 12.45 13.11 -11.52
CA GLN A 96 11.17 12.54 -11.10
C GLN A 96 11.35 11.11 -10.56
N ALA A 97 10.67 10.82 -9.45
CA ALA A 97 10.49 9.46 -8.95
C ALA A 97 9.02 9.06 -9.11
N VAL A 98 8.76 8.00 -9.89
CA VAL A 98 7.41 7.55 -10.22
C VAL A 98 7.19 6.16 -9.63
N PHE A 99 6.13 6.02 -8.86
CA PHE A 99 5.68 4.75 -8.30
C PHE A 99 4.27 4.49 -8.78
N THR A 100 4.07 3.43 -9.57
CA THR A 100 2.77 3.12 -10.19
C THR A 100 1.77 2.53 -9.20
N TYR A 101 2.28 1.86 -8.16
CA TYR A 101 1.49 1.19 -7.15
C TYR A 101 2.21 1.24 -5.80
N LEU A 102 1.54 1.77 -4.77
CA LEU A 102 1.97 1.68 -3.38
C LEU A 102 0.85 1.05 -2.53
N PRO A 103 1.10 -0.13 -1.93
CA PRO A 103 0.21 -0.72 -0.93
C PRO A 103 -0.02 0.19 0.28
N SER A 104 -1.05 -0.12 1.08
CA SER A 104 -1.21 0.50 2.39
C SER A 104 0.00 0.20 3.29
N GLY A 105 0.47 1.19 4.04
CA GLY A 105 1.69 1.05 4.83
C GLY A 105 2.41 2.35 5.16
N TYR A 106 3.59 2.19 5.75
CA TYR A 106 4.51 3.28 6.08
C TYR A 106 5.70 3.22 5.14
N TYR A 107 6.02 4.34 4.52
CA TYR A 107 7.20 4.43 3.67
C TYR A 107 8.06 5.64 4.00
N ARG A 108 9.35 5.50 3.69
CA ARG A 108 10.31 6.62 3.73
C ARG A 108 10.95 6.74 2.36
N LEU A 109 10.60 7.79 1.64
CA LEU A 109 11.25 8.17 0.40
C LEU A 109 12.57 8.86 0.75
N ARG A 110 13.68 8.18 0.44
CA ARG A 110 15.02 8.74 0.55
C ARG A 110 15.48 9.20 -0.81
N ILE A 111 16.04 10.40 -0.88
CA ILE A 111 16.51 11.00 -2.12
C ILE A 111 17.91 11.55 -1.88
N ARG A 112 18.78 11.39 -2.87
CA ARG A 112 20.05 12.07 -2.97
C ARG A 112 20.30 12.49 -4.41
N ALA A 113 21.08 13.55 -4.57
CA ALA A 113 21.50 14.05 -5.86
C ALA A 113 23.03 13.97 -5.97
N LYS A 114 23.52 13.93 -7.19
CA LYS A 114 24.94 13.96 -7.51
C LYS A 114 25.16 15.04 -8.56
N ASP A 115 26.10 15.93 -8.29
CA ASP A 115 26.43 17.01 -9.22
C ASP A 115 27.32 16.54 -10.38
N ALA A 116 27.69 17.47 -11.27
CA ALA A 116 28.55 17.22 -12.41
C ALA A 116 29.97 16.75 -12.02
N LEU A 117 30.43 17.08 -10.81
CA LEU A 117 31.73 16.69 -10.27
C LEU A 117 31.68 15.33 -9.57
N GLY A 118 30.51 14.70 -9.51
CA GLY A 118 30.31 13.42 -8.85
C GLY A 118 30.10 13.53 -7.33
N GLN A 119 30.00 14.73 -6.78
CA GLN A 119 29.75 14.92 -5.35
C GLN A 119 28.30 14.59 -5.02
N VAL A 120 28.10 13.70 -4.05
CA VAL A 120 26.79 13.23 -3.62
C VAL A 120 26.28 14.08 -2.45
N SER A 121 25.07 14.59 -2.58
CA SER A 121 24.41 15.34 -1.52
C SER A 121 23.99 14.46 -0.35
N PRO A 122 23.85 15.04 0.86
CA PRO A 122 23.22 14.34 1.98
C PRO A 122 21.81 13.88 1.63
N GLU A 123 21.39 12.77 2.24
CA GLU A 123 20.06 12.22 2.03
C GLU A 123 18.96 13.16 2.56
N THR A 124 17.92 13.35 1.75
CA THR A 124 16.64 13.92 2.16
C THR A 124 15.65 12.79 2.36
N VAL A 125 14.95 12.81 3.49
CA VAL A 125 14.00 11.77 3.88
C VAL A 125 12.60 12.37 4.00
N LEU A 126 11.68 11.87 3.19
CA LEU A 126 10.26 12.20 3.24
C LEU A 126 9.49 10.99 3.78
N SER A 127 8.77 11.18 4.88
CA SER A 127 7.92 10.14 5.46
C SER A 127 6.52 10.21 4.88
N LEU A 128 5.99 9.08 4.42
CA LEU A 128 4.63 8.97 3.90
C LEU A 128 3.90 7.77 4.54
N ARG A 129 2.58 7.90 4.69
CA ARG A 129 1.71 6.84 5.21
C ARG A 129 0.48 6.71 4.33
N ILE A 130 0.29 5.53 3.76
CA ILE A 130 -0.93 5.17 3.04
C ILE A 130 -1.82 4.43 4.02
N VAL A 131 -2.96 5.03 4.36
CA VAL A 131 -3.88 4.53 5.39
C VAL A 131 -4.66 3.36 4.81
N PRO A 132 -4.65 2.16 5.43
CA PRO A 132 -5.42 1.04 4.94
C PRO A 132 -6.92 1.37 4.91
N PRO A 133 -7.68 0.81 3.97
CA PRO A 133 -9.11 1.00 3.94
C PRO A 133 -9.78 0.36 5.17
N PHE A 134 -10.98 0.83 5.52
CA PHE A 134 -11.64 0.41 6.77
C PHE A 134 -11.88 -1.11 6.84
N TRP A 135 -12.10 -1.77 5.70
CA TRP A 135 -12.30 -3.22 5.62
C TRP A 135 -11.03 -4.05 5.86
N GLN A 136 -9.83 -3.44 5.83
CA GLN A 136 -8.56 -4.10 6.18
C GLN A 136 -8.14 -3.87 7.64
N THR A 137 -9.04 -3.38 8.49
CA THR A 137 -8.75 -3.13 9.91
C THR A 137 -9.10 -4.32 10.80
N TRP A 138 -8.38 -4.49 11.92
CA TRP A 138 -8.55 -5.64 12.82
C TRP A 138 -9.96 -5.78 13.41
N TRP A 139 -10.64 -4.65 13.68
CA TRP A 139 -12.00 -4.66 14.23
C TRP A 139 -13.00 -5.15 13.16
N PHE A 140 -12.75 -4.86 11.88
CA PHE A 140 -13.60 -5.32 10.79
C PHE A 140 -13.50 -6.84 10.64
N TYR A 141 -12.28 -7.40 10.69
CA TYR A 141 -12.09 -8.86 10.71
C TYR A 141 -12.77 -9.52 11.91
N THR A 142 -12.76 -8.87 13.07
CA THR A 142 -13.46 -9.36 14.27
C THR A 142 -14.98 -9.38 14.07
N PHE A 143 -15.53 -8.28 13.56
CA PHE A 143 -16.96 -8.17 13.25
C PHE A 143 -17.40 -9.22 12.23
N GLN A 144 -16.63 -9.39 11.15
CA GLN A 144 -16.93 -10.36 10.11
C GLN A 144 -16.86 -11.80 10.62
N THR A 145 -15.88 -12.12 11.49
CA THR A 145 -15.78 -13.42 12.15
C THR A 145 -17.01 -13.70 13.03
N LEU A 146 -17.51 -12.69 13.73
CA LEU A 146 -18.71 -12.81 14.56
C LEU A 146 -19.96 -13.05 13.72
N VAL A 147 -20.13 -12.32 12.61
CA VAL A 147 -21.23 -12.54 11.65
C VAL A 147 -21.19 -13.95 11.09
N LEU A 148 -20.01 -14.42 10.69
CA LEU A 148 -19.81 -15.77 10.15
C LEU A 148 -20.12 -16.85 11.20
N GLY A 149 -19.66 -16.68 12.44
CA GLY A 149 -20.00 -17.55 13.55
C GLY A 149 -21.51 -17.56 13.85
N GLY A 150 -22.16 -16.39 13.81
CA GLY A 150 -23.60 -16.25 14.00
C GLY A 150 -24.41 -16.97 12.92
N LEU A 151 -24.01 -16.86 11.65
CA LEU A 151 -24.65 -17.55 10.53
C LEU A 151 -24.52 -19.07 10.64
N VAL A 152 -23.33 -19.56 10.99
CA VAL A 152 -23.09 -21.01 11.20
C VAL A 152 -23.90 -21.52 12.38
N PHE A 153 -23.94 -20.79 13.50
CA PHE A 153 -24.72 -21.14 14.67
C PHE A 153 -26.23 -21.15 14.38
N ALA A 154 -26.74 -20.13 13.69
CA ALA A 154 -28.12 -20.06 13.26
C ALA A 154 -28.47 -21.24 12.34
N SER A 155 -27.63 -21.53 11.35
CA SER A 155 -27.81 -22.69 10.46
C SER A 155 -27.86 -24.00 11.25
N TYR A 156 -26.95 -24.21 12.20
CA TYR A 156 -26.95 -25.38 13.08
C TYR A 156 -28.22 -25.48 13.93
N PHE A 157 -28.66 -24.37 14.55
CA PHE A 157 -29.82 -24.33 15.42
C PHE A 157 -31.12 -24.60 14.65
N PHE A 158 -31.32 -23.95 13.50
CA PHE A 158 -32.51 -24.14 12.66
C PHE A 158 -32.57 -25.54 12.04
N ASN A 159 -31.43 -26.13 11.68
CA ASN A 159 -31.38 -27.50 11.16
C ASN A 159 -31.73 -28.54 12.25
N LYS A 160 -31.44 -28.26 13.53
CA LYS A 160 -31.85 -29.11 14.67
C LYS A 160 -33.35 -29.04 14.96
N THR A 161 -34.01 -27.91 14.69
CA THR A 161 -35.43 -27.65 14.99
C THR A 161 -36.42 -28.21 13.95
N ARG A 162 -35.95 -29.04 13.00
CA ARG A 162 -36.79 -29.96 12.20
C ARG A 162 -37.83 -29.33 11.27
N GLN A 163 -37.70 -28.04 10.95
CA GLN A 163 -38.50 -27.39 9.92
C GLN A 163 -37.71 -27.34 8.61
N ASP A 164 -38.07 -28.22 7.68
CA ASP A 164 -37.65 -28.25 6.27
C ASP A 164 -38.20 -27.01 5.54
N THR A 165 -37.77 -25.83 5.96
CA THR A 165 -38.22 -24.55 5.40
C THR A 165 -37.13 -24.03 4.48
N GLN A 166 -37.53 -23.39 3.38
CA GLN A 166 -36.66 -22.69 2.41
C GLN A 166 -35.56 -21.83 3.08
N LEU A 167 -35.80 -21.38 4.32
CA LEU A 167 -34.87 -20.67 5.19
C LEU A 167 -33.54 -21.41 5.45
N SER A 168 -33.52 -22.73 5.60
CA SER A 168 -32.27 -23.48 5.87
C SER A 168 -31.32 -23.44 4.66
N HIS A 169 -31.88 -23.55 3.46
CA HIS A 169 -31.14 -23.44 2.20
C HIS A 169 -30.58 -22.03 2.05
N VAL A 170 -31.41 -20.99 2.25
CA VAL A 170 -30.96 -19.60 2.17
C VAL A 170 -29.83 -19.31 3.15
N LEU A 171 -29.96 -19.73 4.42
CA LEU A 171 -28.91 -19.52 5.42
C LEU A 171 -27.59 -20.24 5.08
N THR A 172 -27.68 -21.43 4.50
CA THR A 172 -26.48 -22.18 4.07
C THR A 172 -25.79 -21.50 2.88
N PHE A 173 -26.55 -21.03 1.89
CA PHE A 173 -26.00 -20.24 0.78
C PHE A 173 -25.35 -18.95 1.25
N VAL A 174 -26.02 -18.18 2.11
CA VAL A 174 -25.49 -16.94 2.68
C VAL A 174 -24.22 -17.22 3.48
N SER A 175 -24.17 -18.32 4.23
CA SER A 175 -22.96 -18.73 4.97
C SER A 175 -21.80 -19.04 4.02
N ILE A 176 -22.04 -19.79 2.93
CA ILE A 176 -21.00 -20.12 1.94
C ILE A 176 -20.48 -18.85 1.27
N ILE A 177 -21.37 -17.96 0.84
CA ILE A 177 -20.99 -16.67 0.22
C ILE A 177 -20.15 -15.85 1.20
N THR A 178 -20.58 -15.76 2.47
CA THR A 178 -19.88 -14.99 3.50
C THR A 178 -18.50 -15.58 3.82
N ILE A 179 -18.38 -16.91 3.89
CA ILE A 179 -17.10 -17.60 4.06
C ILE A 179 -16.17 -17.28 2.88
N PHE A 180 -16.68 -17.34 1.65
CA PHE A 180 -15.87 -17.09 0.48
C PHE A 180 -15.44 -15.62 0.39
N GLU A 181 -16.35 -14.68 0.63
CA GLU A 181 -16.03 -13.25 0.74
C GLU A 181 -14.98 -12.99 1.83
N PHE A 182 -15.10 -13.64 2.99
CA PHE A 182 -14.09 -13.55 4.04
C PHE A 182 -12.72 -14.08 3.60
N LEU A 183 -12.68 -15.22 2.88
CA LEU A 183 -11.44 -15.75 2.31
C LEU A 183 -10.83 -14.81 1.28
N ILE A 184 -11.64 -14.20 0.41
CA ILE A 184 -11.18 -13.17 -0.53
C ILE A 184 -10.56 -12.01 0.25
N LEU A 185 -11.26 -11.47 1.26
CA LEU A 185 -10.78 -10.34 2.07
C LEU A 185 -9.50 -10.63 2.87
N LEU A 186 -9.27 -11.89 3.26
CA LEU A 186 -8.02 -12.31 3.89
C LEU A 186 -6.85 -12.39 2.91
N VAL A 187 -7.12 -12.80 1.67
CA VAL A 187 -6.11 -13.00 0.63
C VAL A 187 -5.80 -11.70 -0.12
N GLU A 188 -6.78 -10.79 -0.23
CA GLU A 188 -6.69 -9.51 -0.94
C GLU A 188 -5.39 -8.71 -0.66
N PRO A 189 -4.99 -8.43 0.60
CA PRO A 189 -3.77 -7.66 0.87
C PRO A 189 -2.47 -8.34 0.39
N TYR A 190 -2.45 -9.68 0.29
CA TYR A 190 -1.30 -10.43 -0.22
C TYR A 190 -1.30 -10.47 -1.75
N THR A 191 -2.47 -10.63 -2.37
CA THR A 191 -2.60 -10.62 -3.83
C THR A 191 -2.33 -9.24 -4.42
N ASP A 192 -2.67 -8.18 -3.69
CA ASP A 192 -2.45 -6.80 -4.10
C ASP A 192 -0.96 -6.47 -4.32
N GLN A 193 -0.09 -6.99 -3.46
CA GLN A 193 1.36 -6.83 -3.60
C GLN A 193 1.94 -7.56 -4.81
N LEU A 194 1.42 -8.75 -5.13
CA LEU A 194 1.90 -9.59 -6.24
C LEU A 194 1.32 -9.16 -7.58
N SER A 195 0.06 -8.74 -7.60
CA SER A 195 -0.67 -8.38 -8.83
C SER A 195 -0.49 -6.92 -9.22
N GLY A 196 0.08 -6.07 -8.36
CA GLY A 196 0.18 -4.63 -8.58
C GLY A 196 -1.18 -3.93 -8.62
N GLY A 197 -2.19 -4.49 -7.93
CA GLY A 197 -3.56 -3.96 -7.90
C GLY A 197 -4.40 -4.25 -9.15
N VAL A 198 -4.03 -5.24 -9.98
CA VAL A 198 -4.80 -5.59 -11.19
C VAL A 198 -6.04 -6.43 -10.82
N PRO A 199 -7.27 -6.05 -11.25
CA PRO A 199 -8.52 -6.72 -10.86
C PRO A 199 -8.69 -8.18 -11.27
N PHE A 200 -7.77 -8.74 -12.06
CA PHE A 200 -7.89 -10.07 -12.66
C PHE A 200 -7.98 -11.19 -11.61
N PHE A 201 -7.19 -11.11 -10.53
CA PHE A 201 -7.25 -12.10 -9.45
C PHE A 201 -8.61 -12.09 -8.74
N LYS A 202 -9.15 -10.90 -8.50
CA LYS A 202 -10.49 -10.73 -7.90
C LYS A 202 -11.57 -11.32 -8.80
N LEU A 203 -11.47 -11.11 -10.11
CA LEU A 203 -12.36 -11.71 -11.10
C LEU A 203 -12.29 -13.25 -11.06
N GLY A 204 -11.08 -13.81 -11.06
CA GLY A 204 -10.87 -15.27 -10.97
C GLY A 204 -11.46 -15.88 -9.70
N MET A 205 -11.27 -15.23 -8.55
CA MET A 205 -11.87 -15.65 -7.28
C MET A 205 -13.40 -15.59 -7.31
N ASN A 206 -13.99 -14.54 -7.89
CA ASN A 206 -15.45 -14.44 -8.03
C ASN A 206 -16.03 -15.53 -8.94
N ILE A 207 -15.30 -15.90 -10.00
CA ILE A 207 -15.69 -17.01 -10.88
C ILE A 207 -15.63 -18.34 -10.11
N LEU A 208 -14.60 -18.56 -9.30
CA LEU A 208 -14.50 -19.75 -8.43
C LEU A 208 -15.64 -19.80 -7.40
N LEU A 209 -16.02 -18.66 -6.82
CA LEU A 209 -17.17 -18.52 -5.92
C LEU A 209 -18.45 -18.99 -6.63
N ALA A 210 -18.70 -18.45 -7.82
CA ALA A 210 -19.86 -18.78 -8.66
C ALA A 210 -19.89 -20.28 -9.03
N MET A 211 -18.74 -20.86 -9.34
CA MET A 211 -18.62 -22.30 -9.63
C MET A 211 -18.88 -23.17 -8.39
N SER A 212 -18.48 -22.74 -7.19
CA SER A 212 -18.66 -23.51 -5.95
C SER A 212 -20.11 -23.56 -5.46
N LEU A 213 -20.93 -22.57 -5.82
CA LEU A 213 -22.34 -22.47 -5.43
C LEU A 213 -23.19 -23.63 -5.94
N ASN A 214 -22.90 -24.14 -7.15
CA ASN A 214 -23.68 -25.19 -7.81
C ASN A 214 -23.50 -26.61 -7.18
N PRO A 215 -22.27 -27.12 -6.95
CA PRO A 215 -22.06 -28.42 -6.30
C PRO A 215 -22.39 -28.41 -4.80
N ALA A 216 -22.27 -27.27 -4.11
CA ALA A 216 -22.59 -27.15 -2.69
C ALA A 216 -24.07 -27.47 -2.41
N GLU A 217 -24.99 -27.11 -3.32
CA GLU A 217 -26.42 -27.44 -3.21
C GLU A 217 -26.65 -28.96 -3.12
N LYS A 218 -25.94 -29.73 -3.95
CA LYS A 218 -26.05 -31.20 -3.99
C LYS A 218 -25.45 -31.85 -2.74
N TYR A 219 -24.30 -31.36 -2.28
CA TYR A 219 -23.63 -31.91 -1.09
C TYR A 219 -24.44 -31.68 0.19
N VAL A 220 -25.05 -30.50 0.33
CA VAL A 220 -25.91 -30.16 1.49
C VAL A 220 -27.17 -31.05 1.49
N LYS A 221 -27.80 -31.28 0.32
CA LYS A 221 -28.93 -32.21 0.18
C LYS A 221 -28.58 -33.63 0.63
N VAL A 222 -27.43 -34.16 0.21
CA VAL A 222 -26.97 -35.51 0.58
C VAL A 222 -26.63 -35.60 2.07
N TRP A 223 -25.96 -34.60 2.64
CA TRP A 223 -25.61 -34.58 4.07
C TRP A 223 -26.84 -34.48 4.98
N MET A 224 -27.85 -33.70 4.60
CA MET A 224 -29.12 -33.61 5.34
C MET A 224 -29.91 -34.93 5.28
N HIS A 225 -29.95 -35.61 4.12
CA HIS A 225 -30.59 -36.92 4.02
C HIS A 225 -29.91 -37.98 4.89
N LYS A 226 -28.57 -38.03 4.91
CA LYS A 226 -27.81 -39.03 5.67
C LYS A 226 -27.97 -38.90 7.20
N ARG A 227 -28.32 -37.71 7.71
CA ARG A 227 -28.60 -37.50 9.15
C ARG A 227 -30.04 -37.84 9.57
N ARG A 228 -31.00 -37.89 8.64
CA ARG A 228 -32.39 -38.30 8.94
C ARG A 228 -32.52 -39.80 9.24
N GLU A 229 -31.62 -40.63 8.70
CA GLU A 229 -31.66 -42.09 8.87
C GLU A 229 -31.08 -42.59 10.21
N VAL A 230 -30.44 -41.72 11.00
CA VAL A 230 -29.74 -42.11 12.25
C VAL A 230 -30.58 -41.87 13.52
N GLN A 231 -31.83 -41.40 13.41
CA GLN A 231 -32.74 -41.38 14.58
C GLN A 231 -33.54 -42.70 14.65
N PRO A 232 -33.33 -43.56 15.67
CA PRO A 232 -34.08 -44.80 15.79
C PRO A 232 -35.57 -44.50 16.09
N LYS A 233 -36.47 -45.16 15.35
CA LYS A 233 -37.91 -45.17 15.62
C LYS A 233 -38.12 -45.58 17.08
N GLN A 234 -38.69 -44.69 17.89
CA GLN A 234 -39.24 -45.09 19.19
C GLN A 234 -40.38 -46.09 18.94
N VAL A 235 -40.23 -47.28 19.51
CA VAL A 235 -41.22 -48.36 19.50
C VAL A 235 -42.34 -48.00 20.48
N PRO A 236 -43.62 -48.08 20.10
CA PRO A 236 -44.70 -47.83 21.05
C PRO A 236 -44.82 -49.02 22.02
N HIS A 237 -44.64 -48.76 23.31
CA HIS A 237 -45.00 -49.71 24.35
C HIS A 237 -46.53 -49.68 24.52
N SER A 238 -47.13 -50.83 24.26
CA SER A 238 -48.50 -51.22 24.59
C SER A 238 -48.76 -51.23 26.10
#